data_AF-A0A163L2Y0-F1
#
_entry.id   AF-A0A163L2Y0-F1
#
_cell.length_a   1.000
_cell.length_b   1.000
_cell.length_c   1.000
_cell.angle_alpha   90.00
_cell.angle_beta   90.00
_cell.angle_gamma   90.00
#
_symmetry.space_group_name_H-M   'P 1'
#
loop_
_entity.id
_entity.type
_entity.pdbx_description
1 polymer ?
#
loop_
_entity_poly.entity_id
_entity_poly.type
_entity_poly.pdbx_seq_one_letter_code
_entity_poly.pdbx_strand_id
1 'polypeptide(L)'
;MAMSWGQGELFPTANEAEIQRTKFLLGKYKEMTMLMHDFEKFEEKLRQVAIDGEAARRIDQEDLHADKTANATILIEKQRWVYQQYQFYTHQLRRAFSLIQDDEAKRAVDYRYMQGYSYKETLLFFRHGLSDSTIRRKISEGTESMANSLKLMGFFEQDAHRRE
;
A
#
# COMPACT_ATOMS: atom_id res chain seq x y z
N MET A 1 11.07 -20.16 22.48
CA MET A 1 12.33 -20.07 21.71
C MET A 1 12.73 -18.61 21.67
N ALA A 2 13.82 -18.24 22.35
CA ALA A 2 14.27 -16.85 22.43
C ALA A 2 14.84 -16.45 21.06
N MET A 3 14.22 -15.47 20.40
CA MET A 3 14.78 -14.85 19.21
C MET A 3 16.05 -14.11 19.64
N SER A 4 17.19 -14.71 19.31
CA SER A 4 18.49 -14.06 19.32
C SER A 4 18.38 -12.82 18.44
N TRP A 5 18.28 -11.65 19.07
CA TRP A 5 18.64 -10.40 18.43
C TRP A 5 20.14 -10.49 18.18
N GLY A 6 20.54 -11.18 17.11
CA GLY A 6 21.86 -10.99 16.54
C GLY A 6 21.99 -9.49 16.37
N GLN A 7 23.05 -8.91 16.95
CA GLN A 7 23.39 -7.50 16.78
C GLN A 7 23.62 -7.29 15.28
N GLY A 8 22.53 -7.09 14.54
CA GLY A 8 22.53 -6.67 13.17
C GLY A 8 23.12 -5.27 13.13
N GLU A 9 23.85 -4.97 12.07
CA GLU A 9 24.44 -3.66 11.82
C GLU A 9 23.45 -2.54 12.18
N LEU A 10 23.91 -1.42 12.74
CA LEU A 10 23.02 -0.33 13.17
C LEU A 10 22.24 0.30 12.00
N PHE A 11 22.70 0.06 10.77
CA PHE A 11 22.12 0.54 9.52
C PHE A 11 22.05 -0.59 8.47
N PRO A 12 21.19 -1.61 8.65
CA PRO A 12 21.05 -2.68 7.67
C PRO A 12 20.62 -2.11 6.31
N THR A 13 21.29 -2.56 5.25
CA THR A 13 20.90 -2.26 3.87
C THR A 13 20.06 -3.39 3.28
N ALA A 14 19.13 -3.04 2.41
CA ALA A 14 18.26 -3.97 1.72
C ALA A 14 19.06 -4.83 0.74
N ASN A 15 18.80 -6.13 0.75
CA ASN A 15 19.33 -7.04 -0.25
C ASN A 15 18.53 -6.93 -1.57
N GLU A 16 19.05 -7.54 -2.63
CA GLU A 16 18.40 -7.49 -3.95
C GLU A 16 16.95 -7.99 -3.93
N ALA A 17 16.64 -9.05 -3.17
CA ALA A 17 15.28 -9.58 -3.07
C ALA A 17 14.31 -8.59 -2.38
N GLU A 18 14.77 -7.90 -1.33
CA GLU A 18 14.04 -6.85 -0.61
C GLU A 18 13.81 -5.61 -1.50
N ILE A 19 14.80 -5.25 -2.32
CA ILE A 19 14.68 -4.18 -3.33
C ILE A 19 13.63 -4.56 -4.39
N GLN A 20 13.70 -5.77 -4.94
CA GLN A 20 12.70 -6.24 -5.91
C GLN A 20 11.29 -6.34 -5.29
N ARG A 21 11.19 -6.77 -4.03
CA ARG A 21 9.92 -6.79 -3.28
C ARG A 21 9.36 -5.37 -3.12
N THR A 22 10.20 -4.41 -2.76
CA THR A 22 9.82 -3.00 -2.67
C THR A 22 9.32 -2.47 -4.00
N LYS A 23 10.04 -2.74 -5.09
CA LYS A 23 9.65 -2.37 -6.45
C LYS A 23 8.30 -2.98 -6.86
N PHE A 24 8.07 -4.25 -6.54
CA PHE A 24 6.81 -4.92 -6.78
C PHE A 24 5.65 -4.23 -6.05
N LEU A 25 5.82 -3.95 -4.76
CA LEU A 25 4.80 -3.26 -3.95
C LEU A 25 4.54 -1.84 -4.43
N LEU A 26 5.58 -1.11 -4.84
CA LEU A 26 5.45 0.22 -5.45
C LEU A 26 4.66 0.19 -6.75
N GLY A 27 4.87 -0.83 -7.60
CA GLY A 27 4.08 -1.04 -8.81
C GLY A 27 2.59 -1.26 -8.53
N LYS A 28 2.25 -1.79 -7.34
CA LYS A 28 0.88 -2.04 -6.88
C LYS A 28 0.32 -0.94 -5.99
N TYR A 29 1.11 0.07 -5.65
CA TYR A 29 0.73 1.10 -4.70
C TYR A 29 -0.56 1.81 -5.10
N LYS A 30 -0.67 2.25 -6.37
CA LYS A 30 -1.87 2.95 -6.84
C LYS A 30 -3.11 2.07 -6.80
N GLU A 31 -2.99 0.81 -7.26
CA GLU A 31 -4.08 -0.18 -7.19
C GLU A 31 -4.55 -0.40 -5.75
N MET A 32 -3.61 -0.58 -4.80
CA MET A 32 -3.93 -0.73 -3.38
C MET A 32 -4.69 0.48 -2.84
N THR A 33 -4.24 1.70 -3.13
CA THR A 33 -4.93 2.92 -2.67
C THR A 33 -6.32 3.08 -3.26
N MET A 34 -6.52 2.69 -4.53
CA MET A 34 -7.83 2.76 -5.18
C MET A 34 -8.81 1.76 -4.56
N LEU A 35 -8.36 0.54 -4.32
CA LEU A 35 -9.18 -0.50 -3.67
C LEU A 35 -9.55 -0.13 -2.23
N MET A 36 -8.61 0.46 -1.48
CA MET A 36 -8.90 0.96 -0.13
C MET A 36 -9.98 2.05 -0.15
N HIS A 37 -9.85 3.03 -1.05
CA HIS A 37 -10.84 4.11 -1.16
C HIS A 37 -12.22 3.60 -1.60
N ASP A 38 -12.27 2.61 -2.51
CA ASP A 38 -13.54 1.97 -2.89
C ASP A 38 -14.19 1.26 -1.71
N PHE A 39 -13.40 0.53 -0.92
CA PHE A 39 -13.86 -0.14 0.29
C PHE A 39 -14.39 0.85 1.34
N GLU A 40 -13.66 1.93 1.62
CA GLU A 40 -14.07 2.98 2.56
C GLU A 40 -15.39 3.63 2.13
N LYS A 41 -15.52 3.96 0.84
CA LYS A 41 -16.74 4.53 0.26
C LYS A 41 -17.92 3.56 0.33
N PHE A 42 -17.67 2.26 0.16
CA PHE A 42 -18.70 1.25 0.29
C PHE A 42 -19.16 1.08 1.74
N GLU A 43 -18.23 1.06 2.72
CA GLU A 43 -18.59 1.03 4.14
C GLU A 43 -19.43 2.26 4.54
N GLU A 44 -19.07 3.46 4.07
CA GLU A 44 -19.82 4.69 4.36
C GLU A 44 -21.25 4.63 3.80
N LYS A 45 -21.41 4.16 2.55
CA LYS A 45 -22.74 3.94 1.95
C LYS A 45 -23.58 2.93 2.73
N LEU A 46 -22.98 1.82 3.16
CA LEU A 46 -23.70 0.82 3.98
C LEU A 46 -24.16 1.40 5.31
N ARG A 47 -23.32 2.20 5.99
CA ARG A 47 -23.70 2.88 7.22
C ARG A 47 -24.86 3.84 6.99
N GLN A 48 -24.84 4.61 5.90
CA GLN A 48 -25.93 5.52 5.56
C GLN A 48 -27.24 4.77 5.30
N VAL A 49 -27.20 3.69 4.50
CA VAL A 49 -28.38 2.85 4.23
C VAL A 49 -28.90 2.17 5.50
N ALA A 50 -28.02 1.79 6.43
CA ALA A 50 -28.44 1.24 7.71
C ALA A 50 -29.18 2.28 8.56
N ILE A 51 -28.71 3.53 8.61
CA ILE A 51 -29.37 4.64 9.31
C ILE A 51 -30.73 4.93 8.66
N ASP A 52 -30.79 5.03 7.33
CA ASP A 52 -32.02 5.32 6.59
C ASP A 52 -33.01 4.15 6.68
N GLY A 53 -32.50 2.92 6.64
CA GLY A 53 -33.27 1.69 6.77
C GLY A 53 -33.73 1.42 8.20
N GLU A 54 -33.01 1.86 9.23
CA GLU A 54 -33.47 1.86 10.63
C GLU A 54 -34.54 2.94 10.83
N ALA A 55 -34.40 4.11 10.19
CA ALA A 55 -35.45 5.12 10.13
C ALA A 55 -36.71 4.58 9.41
N ALA A 56 -36.56 3.77 8.37
CA ALA A 56 -37.65 3.11 7.65
C ALA A 56 -38.24 1.90 8.40
N ARG A 57 -37.43 1.08 9.09
CA ARG A 57 -37.89 -0.07 9.90
C ARG A 57 -38.63 0.34 11.17
N ARG A 58 -38.57 1.61 11.59
CA ARG A 58 -39.54 2.16 12.55
C ARG A 58 -40.99 2.18 12.01
N ILE A 59 -41.18 1.98 10.70
CA ILE A 59 -42.48 2.11 10.03
C ILE A 59 -43.06 0.75 9.60
N ASP A 60 -42.25 -0.28 9.39
CA ASP A 60 -42.77 -1.60 8.99
C ASP A 60 -41.81 -2.74 9.41
N GLN A 61 -42.38 -3.80 9.97
CA GLN A 61 -41.67 -4.86 10.67
C GLN A 61 -42.03 -6.22 10.05
N GLU A 62 -41.16 -6.76 9.20
CA GLU A 62 -41.11 -8.20 8.94
C GLU A 62 -39.72 -8.61 8.43
N ASP A 63 -39.05 -9.46 9.23
CA ASP A 63 -37.72 -10.01 8.99
C ASP A 63 -37.79 -11.29 8.16
N LEU A 64 -36.78 -11.52 7.32
CA LEU A 64 -36.26 -12.85 6.93
C LEU A 64 -34.92 -12.66 6.18
N HIS A 65 -33.89 -13.47 6.51
CA HIS A 65 -32.84 -14.03 5.61
C HIS A 65 -31.58 -14.46 6.41
N ALA A 66 -31.47 -15.75 6.79
CA ALA A 66 -30.33 -16.27 7.56
C ALA A 66 -29.18 -16.85 6.70
N ASP A 67 -29.46 -17.48 5.55
CA ASP A 67 -28.43 -18.23 4.79
C ASP A 67 -27.57 -17.38 3.84
N LYS A 68 -28.10 -16.26 3.33
CA LYS A 68 -27.29 -15.28 2.56
C LYS A 68 -26.24 -14.59 3.44
N THR A 69 -26.48 -14.58 4.75
CA THR A 69 -25.67 -13.88 5.74
C THR A 69 -24.33 -14.56 5.95
N ALA A 70 -24.23 -15.89 5.93
CA ALA A 70 -22.96 -16.59 6.15
C ALA A 70 -21.92 -16.34 5.04
N ASN A 71 -22.30 -16.51 3.78
CA ASN A 71 -21.40 -16.24 2.63
C ASN A 71 -21.06 -14.75 2.52
N ALA A 72 -22.01 -13.86 2.82
CA ALA A 72 -21.78 -12.43 2.86
C ALA A 72 -20.79 -12.04 3.97
N THR A 73 -20.92 -12.62 5.17
CA THR A 73 -20.00 -12.40 6.29
C THR A 73 -18.58 -12.84 5.95
N ILE A 74 -18.40 -14.04 5.38
CA ILE A 74 -17.08 -14.53 4.94
C ILE A 74 -16.45 -13.58 3.91
N LEU A 75 -17.24 -13.09 2.96
CA LEU A 75 -16.75 -12.16 1.94
C LEU A 75 -16.33 -10.81 2.57
N ILE A 76 -17.13 -10.27 3.50
CA ILE A 76 -16.84 -9.03 4.22
C ILE A 76 -15.57 -9.16 5.06
N GLU A 77 -15.40 -10.28 5.78
CA GLU A 77 -14.20 -10.56 6.56
C GLU A 77 -12.95 -10.62 5.68
N LYS A 78 -13.03 -11.29 4.53
CA LYS A 78 -11.93 -11.33 3.55
C LYS A 78 -11.60 -9.94 3.03
N GLN A 79 -12.60 -9.13 2.67
CA GLN A 79 -12.40 -7.76 2.20
C GLN A 79 -11.72 -6.90 3.27
N ARG A 80 -12.18 -7.01 4.53
CA ARG A 80 -11.59 -6.29 5.68
C ARG A 80 -10.14 -6.71 5.93
N TRP A 81 -9.84 -8.01 5.81
CA TRP A 81 -8.46 -8.50 5.91
C TRP A 81 -7.57 -7.91 4.81
N VAL A 82 -8.01 -7.94 3.55
CA VAL A 82 -7.27 -7.34 2.42
C VAL A 82 -7.04 -5.84 2.64
N TYR A 83 -8.07 -5.12 3.10
CA TYR A 83 -7.97 -3.70 3.41
C TYR A 83 -6.90 -3.42 4.48
N GLN A 84 -6.88 -4.18 5.57
CA GLN A 84 -5.86 -4.03 6.63
C GLN A 84 -4.44 -4.27 6.12
N GLN A 85 -4.25 -5.27 5.24
CA GLN A 85 -2.96 -5.53 4.62
C GLN A 85 -2.52 -4.37 3.72
N TYR A 86 -3.43 -3.85 2.89
CA TYR A 86 -3.13 -2.71 2.02
C TYR A 86 -2.87 -1.43 2.80
N GLN A 87 -3.58 -1.21 3.90
CA GLN A 87 -3.32 -0.10 4.81
C GLN A 87 -1.90 -0.19 5.38
N PHE A 88 -1.47 -1.37 5.82
CA PHE A 88 -0.10 -1.59 6.30
C PHE A 88 0.92 -1.28 5.19
N TYR A 89 0.77 -1.88 4.00
CA TYR A 89 1.71 -1.67 2.90
C TYR A 89 1.79 -0.21 2.45
N THR A 90 0.64 0.42 2.18
CA THR A 90 0.60 1.81 1.71
C THR A 90 1.14 2.78 2.76
N HIS A 91 0.88 2.54 4.05
CA HIS A 91 1.43 3.36 5.13
C HIS A 91 2.96 3.27 5.19
N GLN A 92 3.50 2.05 5.17
CA GLN A 92 4.95 1.84 5.24
C GLN A 92 5.67 2.40 4.00
N LEU A 93 5.09 2.21 2.79
CA LEU A 93 5.62 2.79 1.56
C LEU A 93 5.59 4.31 1.56
N ARG A 94 4.51 4.94 2.05
CA ARG A 94 4.45 6.40 2.21
C ARG A 94 5.52 6.92 3.15
N ARG A 95 5.72 6.25 4.29
CA ARG A 95 6.78 6.63 5.25
C ARG A 95 8.16 6.51 4.63
N ALA A 96 8.46 5.40 3.96
CA ALA A 96 9.74 5.20 3.28
C ALA A 96 9.98 6.25 2.19
N PHE A 97 8.96 6.61 1.42
CA PHE A 97 9.04 7.67 0.42
C PHE A 97 9.32 9.05 1.01
N SER A 98 8.71 9.37 2.14
CA SER A 98 8.95 10.64 2.83
C SER A 98 10.41 10.80 3.25
N LEU A 99 11.10 9.69 3.52
CA LEU A 99 12.50 9.64 3.97
C LEU A 99 13.54 9.68 2.85
N ILE A 100 13.13 9.62 1.57
CA ILE A 100 14.06 9.80 0.45
C ILE A 100 14.68 11.20 0.57
N GLN A 101 16.01 11.26 0.66
CA GLN A 101 16.76 12.50 0.83
C GLN A 101 17.06 13.20 -0.50
N ASP A 102 17.26 12.43 -1.57
CA ASP A 102 17.53 12.97 -2.90
C ASP A 102 16.22 13.42 -3.57
N ASP A 103 16.07 14.73 -3.80
CA ASP A 103 14.87 15.33 -4.39
C ASP A 103 14.60 14.87 -5.83
N GLU A 104 15.62 14.57 -6.63
CA GLU A 104 15.43 14.04 -7.98
C GLU A 104 14.93 12.60 -7.93
N ALA A 105 15.52 11.78 -7.06
CA ALA A 105 15.07 10.41 -6.83
C ALA A 105 13.64 10.38 -6.28
N LYS A 106 13.34 11.27 -5.32
CA LYS A 106 12.01 11.41 -4.74
C LYS A 106 10.98 11.79 -5.78
N ARG A 107 11.25 12.82 -6.60
CA ARG A 107 10.35 13.21 -7.72
C ARG A 107 10.17 12.08 -8.74
N ALA A 108 11.25 11.35 -9.06
CA ALA A 108 11.18 10.26 -10.02
C ALA A 108 10.29 9.10 -9.53
N VAL A 109 10.42 8.72 -8.25
CA VAL A 109 9.56 7.71 -7.62
C VAL A 109 8.12 8.23 -7.47
N ASP A 110 7.93 9.50 -7.13
CA ASP A 110 6.61 10.11 -7.00
C ASP A 110 5.80 9.98 -8.28
N TYR A 111 6.34 10.49 -9.39
CA TYR A 111 5.68 10.38 -10.70
C TYR A 111 5.43 8.93 -11.09
N ARG A 112 6.46 8.07 -10.96
CA ARG A 112 6.37 6.70 -11.46
C ARG A 112 5.40 5.82 -10.66
N TYR A 113 5.33 5.98 -9.34
CA TYR A 113 4.64 5.03 -8.46
C TYR A 113 3.57 5.66 -7.59
N MET A 114 3.84 6.81 -6.96
CA MET A 114 2.88 7.42 -6.03
C MET A 114 1.69 8.05 -6.76
N GLN A 115 1.98 8.77 -7.85
CA GLN A 115 0.96 9.28 -8.76
C GLN A 115 0.46 8.19 -9.72
N GLY A 116 1.31 7.21 -10.03
CA GLY A 116 0.98 6.03 -10.83
C GLY A 116 1.16 6.22 -12.33
N TYR A 117 1.98 7.19 -12.76
CA TYR A 117 2.26 7.39 -14.17
C TYR A 117 3.10 6.26 -14.77
N SER A 118 2.90 6.02 -16.06
CA SER A 118 3.78 5.16 -16.84
C SER A 118 5.20 5.73 -16.91
N TYR A 119 6.15 4.89 -17.31
CA TYR A 119 7.52 5.34 -17.52
C TYR A 119 7.61 6.45 -18.58
N LYS A 120 6.84 6.34 -19.67
CA LYS A 120 6.79 7.36 -20.74
C LYS A 120 6.30 8.70 -20.21
N GLU A 121 5.24 8.70 -19.42
CA GLU A 121 4.71 9.91 -18.78
C GLU A 121 5.70 10.48 -17.78
N THR A 122 6.35 9.63 -16.98
CA THR A 122 7.42 10.05 -16.07
C THR A 122 8.52 10.82 -16.82
N LEU A 123 8.96 10.33 -17.97
CA LEU A 123 9.93 11.05 -18.81
C LEU A 123 9.42 12.40 -19.31
N LEU A 124 8.14 12.49 -19.67
CA LEU A 124 7.51 13.74 -20.11
C LEU A 124 7.55 14.80 -19.00
N PHE A 125 7.38 14.42 -17.73
CA PHE A 125 7.48 15.35 -16.60
C PHE A 125 8.91 15.88 -16.35
N PHE A 126 9.95 15.21 -16.86
CA PHE A 126 11.36 15.61 -16.73
C PHE A 126 11.97 16.22 -18.00
N ARG A 127 11.16 16.52 -19.03
CA ARG A 127 11.59 16.85 -20.41
C ARG A 127 12.66 17.94 -20.57
N HIS A 128 12.85 18.81 -19.58
CA HIS A 128 13.83 19.90 -19.62
C HIS A 128 14.93 19.79 -18.55
N GLY A 129 15.00 18.69 -17.79
CA GLY A 129 15.90 18.56 -16.65
C GLY A 129 16.90 17.41 -16.74
N LEU A 130 16.47 16.21 -17.15
CA LEU A 130 17.27 14.99 -17.03
C LEU A 130 17.17 14.11 -18.27
N SER A 131 18.23 13.35 -18.56
CA SER A 131 18.22 12.33 -19.61
C SER A 131 17.43 11.09 -19.17
N ASP A 132 16.96 10.28 -20.14
CA ASP A 132 16.24 9.02 -19.88
C ASP A 132 17.02 8.07 -18.96
N SER A 133 18.33 7.90 -19.20
CA SER A 133 19.20 7.05 -18.37
C SER A 133 19.35 7.61 -16.95
N THR A 134 19.44 8.94 -16.80
CA THR A 134 19.48 9.59 -15.49
C THR A 134 18.19 9.37 -14.72
N ILE A 135 17.03 9.51 -15.37
CA ILE A 135 15.72 9.31 -14.75
C ILE A 135 15.58 7.85 -14.30
N ARG A 136 15.95 6.88 -15.14
CA ARG A 136 15.96 5.47 -14.78
C ARG A 136 16.80 5.20 -13.54
N ARG A 137 18.02 5.76 -13.50
CA ARG A 137 18.91 5.65 -12.34
C ARG A 137 18.27 6.26 -11.09
N LYS A 138 17.67 7.44 -11.19
CA LYS A 138 16.97 8.11 -10.07
C LYS A 138 15.78 7.31 -9.54
N ILE A 139 15.03 6.64 -10.41
CA ILE A 139 13.97 5.71 -9.99
C ILE A 139 14.57 4.53 -9.20
N SER A 140 15.67 3.96 -9.68
CA SER A 140 16.35 2.86 -8.98
C SER A 140 16.92 3.30 -7.62
N GLU A 141 17.65 4.42 -7.58
CA GLU A 141 18.21 5.00 -6.34
C GLU A 141 17.11 5.30 -5.32
N GLY A 142 15.99 5.88 -5.75
CA GLY A 142 14.84 6.13 -4.89
C GLY A 142 14.20 4.84 -4.39
N THR A 143 14.08 3.82 -5.24
CA THR A 143 13.53 2.50 -4.86
C THR A 143 14.43 1.80 -3.84
N GLU A 144 15.74 1.85 -4.02
CA GLU A 144 16.73 1.30 -3.09
C GLU A 144 16.72 2.05 -1.75
N SER A 145 16.67 3.38 -1.78
CA SER A 145 16.53 4.21 -0.57
C SER A 145 15.26 3.86 0.22
N MET A 146 14.14 3.64 -0.47
CA MET A 146 12.92 3.16 0.17
C MET A 146 13.08 1.76 0.75
N ALA A 147 13.70 0.82 0.03
CA ALA A 147 13.94 -0.53 0.52
C ALA A 147 14.80 -0.54 1.80
N ASN A 148 15.87 0.27 1.84
CA ASN A 148 16.69 0.47 3.03
C ASN A 148 15.87 1.00 4.21
N SER A 149 15.02 2.01 3.95
CA SER A 149 14.13 2.56 4.98
C SER A 149 13.12 1.53 5.49
N LEU A 150 12.55 0.71 4.61
CA LEU A 150 11.63 -0.36 4.99
C LEU A 150 12.33 -1.44 5.84
N LYS A 151 13.56 -1.80 5.49
CA LYS A 151 14.36 -2.74 6.29
C LYS A 151 14.61 -2.23 7.70
N LEU A 152 15.01 -0.96 7.82
CA LEU A 152 15.19 -0.30 9.12
C LEU A 152 13.91 -0.30 9.97
N MET A 153 12.74 -0.24 9.34
CA MET A 153 11.44 -0.28 10.02
C MET A 153 10.96 -1.70 10.37
N GLY A 154 11.73 -2.74 10.07
CA GLY A 154 11.33 -4.14 10.28
C GLY A 154 10.16 -4.56 9.39
N PHE A 155 10.05 -3.95 8.19
CA PHE A 155 8.94 -4.20 7.27
C PHE A 155 8.95 -5.63 6.71
N PHE A 156 10.12 -6.14 6.36
CA PHE A 156 10.23 -7.41 5.62
C PHE A 156 9.93 -8.62 6.51
N GLU A 157 10.27 -8.54 7.80
CA GLU A 157 9.90 -9.52 8.82
C GLU A 157 8.37 -9.54 9.00
N GLN A 158 7.76 -8.38 9.09
CA GLN A 158 6.30 -8.25 9.20
C GLN A 158 5.57 -8.71 7.92
N ASP A 159 6.12 -8.42 6.75
CA ASP A 159 5.58 -8.88 5.45
C ASP A 159 5.71 -10.39 5.27
N ALA A 160 6.74 -11.02 5.83
CA ALA A 160 6.86 -12.48 5.83
C ALA A 160 5.77 -13.12 6.70
N HIS A 161 5.59 -12.64 7.93
CA HIS A 161 4.56 -13.16 8.85
C HIS A 161 3.12 -12.96 8.36
N ARG A 162 2.86 -11.92 7.56
CA ARG A 162 1.51 -11.64 7.01
C ARG A 162 1.18 -12.46 5.76
N ARG A 163 2.17 -13.14 5.17
CA ARG A 163 2.02 -13.99 3.97
C ARG A 163 1.83 -15.47 4.30
N GLU A 164 2.13 -15.89 5.52
CA GLU A 164 1.88 -17.23 6.08
C GLU A 164 0.44 -17.35 6.59
#